data_AF-A0A926V7M1-F1
#
_entry.id   AF-A0A926V7M1-F1
#
_cell.length_a   1.000
_cell.length_b   1.000
_cell.length_c   1.000
_cell.angle_alpha   90.00
_cell.angle_beta   90.00
_cell.angle_gamma   90.00
#
_symmetry.space_group_name_H-M   'P 1'
#
loop_
_entity.id
_entity.type
_entity.pdbx_description
1 polymer ?
#
loop_
_entity_poly.entity_id
_entity_poly.type
_entity_poly.pdbx_seq_one_letter_code
_entity_poly.pdbx_strand_id
1 'polypeptide(L)'
;MAIIALKAWYLREYEPIRELEKRPHDLRLSRNSLLKSGMRADFLDDSEEVRQSEWFQRYLEGEVVEFYIEGSGGYAISNIDLISHEMYFTKQDVMARLEPIIFFSYQTEFDDSSGPIRDLLNAYVDKLNNGRSRIPITLEESHRLTDSPIRLDSSLMRKIRNSLLFVADGTPIFQIDGTPPQLFPNPKVCVELGYALQCKRPEQILLAQMDRDDLPGQFPFDLPNSSRVLFQTKTELRKLMTNALDSQLQRFNLVS
;
A
#
# COMPACT_ATOMS: atom_id res chain seq x y z
N MET A 1 8.20 8.10 -40.15
CA MET A 1 7.20 7.42 -39.30
C MET A 1 7.11 8.24 -38.02
N ALA A 2 5.92 8.68 -37.59
CA ALA A 2 5.80 9.56 -36.42
C ALA A 2 6.26 8.84 -35.15
N ILE A 3 7.21 9.42 -34.42
CA ILE A 3 7.64 8.90 -33.12
C ILE A 3 6.51 9.20 -32.13
N ILE A 4 5.91 8.14 -31.57
CA ILE A 4 4.94 8.27 -30.48
C ILE A 4 5.75 8.28 -29.19
N ALA A 5 5.77 9.42 -28.49
CA ALA A 5 6.41 9.57 -27.21
C ALA A 5 5.49 9.07 -26.09
N LEU A 6 6.03 8.24 -25.20
CA LEU A 6 5.46 7.94 -23.89
C LEU A 6 6.01 8.91 -22.87
N LYS A 7 5.15 9.39 -21.97
CA LYS A 7 5.57 10.20 -20.83
C LYS A 7 6.03 9.30 -19.69
N ALA A 8 7.07 9.72 -18.97
CA ALA A 8 7.53 9.07 -17.77
C ALA A 8 7.74 10.10 -16.65
N TRP A 9 7.34 9.72 -15.45
CA TRP A 9 7.39 10.54 -14.24
C TRP A 9 8.30 9.89 -13.22
N TYR A 10 9.29 10.65 -12.75
CA TYR A 10 10.21 10.23 -11.71
C TYR A 10 9.45 10.11 -10.37
N LEU A 11 9.65 9.00 -9.68
CA LEU A 11 9.02 8.68 -8.39
C LEU A 11 10.00 8.92 -7.26
N ARG A 12 10.13 10.19 -6.83
CA ARG A 12 10.98 10.55 -5.68
C ARG A 12 10.38 10.10 -4.35
N GLU A 13 9.08 10.32 -4.20
CA GLU A 13 8.28 10.00 -3.02
C GLU A 13 6.98 9.35 -3.47
N TYR A 14 6.22 8.76 -2.53
CA TYR A 14 4.92 8.21 -2.86
C TYR A 14 3.98 9.33 -3.34
N GLU A 15 3.41 9.11 -4.52
CA GLU A 15 2.39 9.95 -5.12
C GLU A 15 1.46 9.06 -5.94
N PRO A 16 0.12 9.10 -5.73
CA PRO A 16 -0.82 8.33 -6.53
C PRO A 16 -0.70 8.70 -8.01
N ILE A 17 -0.82 7.72 -8.91
CA ILE A 17 -0.75 7.93 -10.38
C ILE A 17 -1.66 9.09 -10.84
N ARG A 18 -2.84 9.24 -10.24
CA ARG A 18 -3.79 10.32 -10.59
C ARG A 18 -3.29 11.72 -10.27
N GLU A 19 -2.48 11.88 -9.23
CA GLU A 19 -1.85 13.15 -8.90
C GLU A 19 -0.56 13.34 -9.71
N LEU A 20 0.20 12.26 -9.87
CA LEU A 20 1.40 12.18 -10.68
C LEU A 20 1.20 12.70 -12.11
N GLU A 21 0.14 12.23 -12.79
CA GLU A 21 -0.18 12.57 -14.18
C GLU A 21 -0.60 14.04 -14.37
N LYS A 22 -0.88 14.79 -13.28
CA LYS A 22 -1.15 16.23 -13.33
C LYS A 22 0.13 17.07 -13.42
N ARG A 23 1.27 16.52 -12.99
CA ARG A 23 2.55 17.21 -13.05
C ARG A 23 3.20 17.07 -14.44
N PRO A 24 4.09 17.98 -14.85
CA PRO A 24 4.93 17.79 -16.03
C PRO A 24 5.69 16.46 -15.98
N HIS A 25 5.80 15.78 -17.11
CA HIS A 25 6.62 14.56 -17.18
C HIS A 25 8.11 14.94 -17.07
N ASP A 26 8.91 14.04 -16.53
CA ASP A 26 10.35 14.24 -16.33
C ASP A 26 11.17 13.68 -17.50
N LEU A 27 10.58 12.78 -18.29
CA LEU A 27 11.25 12.12 -19.41
C LEU A 27 10.24 11.67 -20.48
N ARG A 28 10.67 11.68 -21.73
CA ARG A 28 9.95 11.13 -22.88
C ARG A 28 10.70 9.94 -23.45
N LEU A 29 9.95 8.86 -23.70
CA LEU A 29 10.49 7.61 -24.20
C LEU A 29 9.84 7.24 -25.55
N SER A 30 10.61 6.62 -26.44
CA SER A 30 10.09 6.07 -27.68
C SER A 30 9.19 4.85 -27.41
N ARG A 31 7.90 4.95 -27.72
CA ARG A 31 6.92 3.85 -27.56
C ARG A 31 7.34 2.58 -28.30
N ASN A 32 7.99 2.74 -29.45
CA ASN A 32 8.37 1.62 -30.31
C ASN A 32 9.47 0.74 -29.68
N SER A 33 10.21 1.27 -28.72
CA SER A 33 11.40 0.66 -28.15
C SER A 33 11.07 -0.15 -26.88
N LEU A 34 10.31 0.42 -25.92
CA LEU A 34 10.09 -0.13 -24.57
C LEU A 34 9.57 -1.58 -24.53
N LEU A 35 8.53 -1.89 -25.32
CA LEU A 35 7.83 -3.18 -25.27
C LEU A 35 8.35 -4.21 -26.27
N LYS A 36 9.05 -3.77 -27.33
CA LYS A 36 9.56 -4.67 -28.38
C LYS A 36 10.96 -5.22 -28.06
N SER A 37 11.76 -4.50 -27.27
CA SER A 37 13.19 -4.78 -27.08
C SER A 37 13.53 -5.38 -25.70
N GLY A 38 12.52 -5.77 -24.91
CA GLY A 38 12.77 -6.34 -23.59
C GLY A 38 13.25 -5.31 -22.58
N MET A 39 12.45 -4.26 -22.36
CA MET A 39 12.67 -3.25 -21.32
C MET A 39 13.76 -2.21 -21.61
N ARG A 40 14.25 -2.14 -22.85
CA ARG A 40 15.06 -1.03 -23.33
C ARG A 40 14.15 0.01 -24.00
N ALA A 41 14.39 1.29 -23.76
CA ALA A 41 13.77 2.36 -24.54
C ALA A 41 14.78 3.43 -24.91
N ASP A 42 14.56 4.06 -26.05
CA ASP A 42 15.33 5.25 -26.42
C ASP A 42 14.64 6.47 -25.79
N PHE A 43 15.38 7.30 -25.06
CA PHE A 43 14.85 8.55 -24.53
C PHE A 43 14.93 9.66 -25.59
N LEU A 44 13.98 10.59 -25.55
CA LEU A 44 13.78 11.58 -26.61
C LEU A 44 14.22 13.00 -26.23
N ASP A 45 14.57 13.20 -24.96
CA ASP A 45 15.04 14.47 -24.41
C ASP A 45 16.53 14.68 -24.67
N ASP A 46 16.98 15.93 -24.58
CA ASP A 46 18.38 16.27 -24.83
C ASP A 46 19.30 15.64 -23.75
N SER A 47 20.44 15.11 -24.18
CA SER A 47 21.37 14.42 -23.28
C SER A 47 21.94 15.32 -22.17
N GLU A 48 22.09 16.63 -22.41
CA GLU A 48 22.51 17.56 -21.36
C GLU A 48 21.38 17.88 -20.38
N GLU A 49 20.13 17.98 -20.85
CA GLU A 49 18.96 18.12 -19.98
C GLU A 49 18.81 16.90 -19.06
N VAL A 50 18.94 15.70 -19.62
CA VAL A 50 18.95 14.44 -18.86
C VAL A 50 20.08 14.44 -17.83
N ARG A 51 21.29 14.84 -18.24
CA ARG A 51 22.46 14.89 -17.34
C ARG A 51 22.24 15.84 -16.17
N GLN A 52 21.56 16.97 -16.36
CA GLN A 52 21.30 17.95 -15.31
C GLN A 52 20.11 17.59 -14.40
N SER A 53 19.31 16.60 -14.78
CA SER A 53 18.13 16.21 -14.01
C SER A 53 18.49 15.62 -12.65
N GLU A 54 17.66 15.90 -11.64
CA GLU A 54 17.84 15.38 -10.28
C GLU A 54 17.90 13.85 -10.27
N TRP A 55 16.97 13.20 -11.00
CA TRP A 55 16.90 11.74 -11.02
C TRP A 55 18.16 11.10 -11.61
N PHE A 56 18.80 11.73 -12.60
CA PHE A 56 20.03 11.21 -13.19
C PHE A 56 21.22 11.37 -12.24
N GLN A 57 21.30 12.48 -11.50
CA GLN A 57 22.33 12.65 -10.47
C GLN A 57 22.23 11.59 -9.39
N ARG A 58 21.01 11.29 -8.91
CA ARG A 58 20.79 10.21 -7.94
C ARG A 58 21.12 8.82 -8.50
N TYR A 59 20.85 8.59 -9.79
CA TYR A 59 21.31 7.37 -10.47
C TYR A 59 22.84 7.25 -10.44
N LEU A 60 23.58 8.34 -10.70
CA LEU A 60 25.05 8.34 -10.62
C LEU A 60 25.57 8.11 -9.19
N GLU A 61 24.82 8.51 -8.18
CA GLU A 61 25.10 8.23 -6.76
C GLU A 61 24.82 6.76 -6.37
N GLY A 62 24.27 5.96 -7.29
CA GLY A 62 23.96 4.55 -7.09
C GLY A 62 22.60 4.31 -6.44
N GLU A 63 21.73 5.32 -6.37
CA GLU A 63 20.37 5.16 -5.88
C GLU A 63 19.47 4.40 -6.87
N VAL A 64 18.45 3.71 -6.34
CA VAL A 64 17.41 3.11 -7.16
C VAL A 64 16.47 4.22 -7.65
N VAL A 65 16.49 4.47 -8.95
CA VAL A 65 15.65 5.50 -9.58
C VAL A 65 14.45 4.85 -10.25
N GLU A 66 13.26 5.17 -9.75
CA GLU A 66 11.99 4.62 -10.22
C GLU A 66 11.20 5.65 -11.05
N PHE A 67 10.52 5.14 -12.08
CA PHE A 67 9.63 5.88 -12.95
C PHE A 67 8.29 5.17 -13.08
N TYR A 68 7.21 5.94 -13.12
CA TYR A 68 5.97 5.49 -13.74
C TYR A 68 5.99 5.88 -15.22
N ILE A 69 5.76 4.91 -16.09
CA ILE A 69 5.68 5.11 -17.54
C ILE A 69 4.20 5.00 -17.95
N GLU A 70 3.73 6.02 -18.67
CA GLU A 70 2.33 6.18 -19.12
C GLU A 70 1.77 4.87 -19.70
N GLY A 71 0.71 4.35 -19.06
CA GLY A 71 0.01 3.13 -19.47
C GLY A 71 0.80 1.82 -19.35
N SER A 72 2.07 1.85 -18.95
CA SER A 72 2.95 0.68 -18.89
C SER A 72 3.23 0.22 -17.46
N GLY A 73 3.26 1.15 -16.49
CA GLY A 73 3.43 0.85 -15.07
C GLY A 73 4.74 1.37 -14.48
N GLY A 74 5.19 0.74 -13.40
CA GLY A 74 6.40 1.12 -12.66
C GLY A 74 7.66 0.40 -13.15
N TYR A 75 8.77 1.15 -13.21
CA TYR A 75 10.04 0.68 -13.71
C TYR A 75 11.18 1.32 -12.92
N ALA A 76 12.24 0.56 -12.64
CA ALA A 76 13.50 1.12 -12.14
C ALA A 76 14.51 1.20 -13.28
N ILE A 77 15.34 2.25 -13.29
CA ILE A 77 16.46 2.35 -14.22
C ILE A 77 17.50 1.30 -13.82
N SER A 78 17.89 0.48 -14.80
CA SER A 78 18.95 -0.52 -14.66
C SER A 78 20.25 -0.07 -15.31
N ASN A 79 20.15 0.67 -16.42
CA ASN A 79 21.31 1.30 -17.05
C ASN A 79 20.87 2.45 -17.95
N ILE A 80 21.79 3.36 -18.26
CA ILE A 80 21.60 4.47 -19.20
C ILE A 80 22.88 4.72 -19.98
N ASP A 81 22.73 4.87 -21.30
CA ASP A 81 23.78 5.31 -22.21
C ASP A 81 23.34 6.60 -22.88
N LEU A 82 23.95 7.71 -22.45
CA LEU A 82 23.67 9.04 -22.99
C LEU A 82 24.14 9.20 -24.44
N ILE A 83 25.17 8.45 -24.88
CA ILE A 83 25.72 8.61 -26.23
C ILE A 83 24.74 8.02 -27.27
N SER A 84 24.20 6.84 -26.97
CA SER A 84 23.25 6.16 -27.84
C SER A 84 21.79 6.57 -27.60
N HIS A 85 21.52 7.43 -26.61
CA HIS A 85 20.19 7.79 -26.13
C HIS A 85 19.36 6.59 -25.65
N GLU A 86 20.02 5.59 -25.06
CA GLU A 86 19.37 4.34 -24.63
C GLU A 86 19.23 4.27 -23.12
N MET A 87 18.10 3.75 -22.67
CA MET A 87 17.84 3.42 -21.28
C MET A 87 17.30 2.00 -21.13
N TYR A 88 17.72 1.35 -20.06
CA TYR A 88 17.36 -0.02 -19.73
C TYR A 88 16.61 -0.03 -18.40
N PHE A 89 15.51 -0.76 -18.36
CA PHE A 89 14.62 -0.79 -17.21
C PHE A 89 14.43 -2.20 -16.65
N THR A 90 14.10 -2.28 -15.38
CA THR A 90 13.54 -3.48 -14.74
C THR A 90 12.13 -3.18 -14.25
N LYS A 91 11.18 -4.10 -14.50
CA LYS A 91 9.79 -3.89 -14.13
C LYS A 91 9.67 -3.98 -12.62
N GLN A 92 9.06 -2.98 -12.01
CA GLN A 92 8.90 -2.91 -10.56
C GLN A 92 7.44 -2.68 -10.20
N ASP A 93 7.04 -3.23 -9.06
CA ASP A 93 5.75 -2.88 -8.48
C ASP A 93 5.94 -1.64 -7.59
N VAL A 94 5.71 -0.48 -8.22
CA VAL A 94 5.91 0.83 -7.60
C VAL A 94 4.71 1.23 -6.75
N MET A 95 4.98 1.96 -5.67
CA MET A 95 3.95 2.39 -4.72
C MET A 95 2.92 3.36 -5.32
N ALA A 96 3.25 4.06 -6.42
CA ALA A 96 2.35 5.03 -7.07
C ALA A 96 0.99 4.44 -7.51
N ARG A 97 0.90 3.11 -7.65
CA ARG A 97 -0.36 2.39 -7.94
C ARG A 97 -1.33 2.36 -6.76
N LEU A 98 -0.84 2.60 -5.55
CA LEU A 98 -1.65 2.60 -4.34
C LEU A 98 -2.43 3.91 -4.24
N GLU A 99 -3.69 3.80 -3.85
CA GLU A 99 -4.57 4.90 -3.52
C GLU A 99 -4.35 5.29 -2.05
N PRO A 100 -4.48 6.58 -1.67
CA PRO A 100 -4.23 7.09 -0.33
C PRO A 100 -5.35 6.70 0.66
N ILE A 101 -5.55 5.39 0.81
CA ILE A 101 -6.64 4.78 1.56
C ILE A 101 -6.03 3.91 2.64
N ILE A 102 -6.53 4.06 3.87
CA ILE A 102 -6.43 3.03 4.90
C ILE A 102 -7.72 2.21 4.82
N PHE A 103 -7.59 0.92 4.58
CA PHE A 103 -8.74 0.02 4.46
C PHE A 103 -8.95 -0.74 5.76
N PHE A 104 -10.14 -0.69 6.34
CA PHE A 104 -10.48 -1.37 7.59
C PHE A 104 -11.49 -2.51 7.38
N SER A 105 -11.01 -3.73 7.66
CA SER A 105 -11.80 -4.95 7.74
C SER A 105 -12.27 -5.19 9.17
N TYR A 106 -13.53 -4.85 9.45
CA TYR A 106 -14.12 -4.92 10.79
C TYR A 106 -14.94 -6.21 10.98
N GLN A 107 -15.33 -6.48 12.22
CA GLN A 107 -16.32 -7.51 12.56
C GLN A 107 -17.55 -6.91 13.25
N THR A 108 -18.68 -7.61 13.26
CA THR A 108 -19.93 -7.12 13.87
C THR A 108 -20.32 -7.89 15.13
N GLU A 109 -19.67 -9.02 15.37
CA GLU A 109 -19.98 -9.96 16.44
C GLU A 109 -19.42 -9.51 17.79
N PHE A 110 -18.39 -8.65 17.78
CA PHE A 110 -17.78 -8.09 18.97
C PHE A 110 -17.43 -6.60 18.79
N ASP A 111 -18.41 -5.73 19.02
CA ASP A 111 -18.30 -4.28 18.80
C ASP A 111 -17.31 -3.59 19.75
N ASP A 112 -17.07 -4.17 20.93
CA ASP A 112 -16.11 -3.66 21.92
C ASP A 112 -14.67 -3.63 21.39
N SER A 113 -14.35 -4.39 20.34
CA SER A 113 -13.09 -4.31 19.60
C SER A 113 -13.21 -3.39 18.38
N SER A 114 -14.17 -3.65 17.49
CA SER A 114 -14.31 -2.94 16.21
C SER A 114 -14.52 -1.44 16.38
N GLY A 115 -15.36 -1.03 17.34
CA GLY A 115 -15.68 0.38 17.60
C GLY A 115 -14.45 1.19 17.98
N PRO A 116 -13.70 0.82 19.03
CA PRO A 116 -12.48 1.51 19.41
C PRO A 116 -11.40 1.56 18.32
N ILE A 117 -11.25 0.50 17.52
CA ILE A 117 -10.33 0.49 16.38
C ILE A 117 -10.76 1.51 15.33
N ARG A 118 -12.06 1.54 14.97
CA ARG A 118 -12.64 2.50 14.03
C ARG A 118 -12.44 3.94 14.51
N ASP A 119 -12.75 4.23 15.77
CA ASP A 119 -12.61 5.57 16.34
C ASP A 119 -11.16 6.04 16.31
N LEU A 120 -10.22 5.14 16.63
CA LEU A 120 -8.79 5.43 16.55
C LEU A 120 -8.35 5.72 15.12
N LEU A 121 -8.75 4.90 14.16
CA LEU A 121 -8.40 5.09 12.74
C LEU A 121 -8.92 6.42 12.20
N ASN A 122 -10.17 6.77 12.50
CA ASN A 122 -10.74 8.08 12.12
C ASN A 122 -9.93 9.23 12.74
N ALA A 123 -9.69 9.19 14.05
CA ALA A 123 -8.93 10.22 14.75
C ALA A 123 -7.48 10.33 14.22
N TYR A 124 -6.88 9.21 13.84
CA TYR A 124 -5.54 9.18 13.26
C TYR A 124 -5.52 9.81 11.86
N VAL A 125 -6.47 9.47 10.99
CA VAL A 125 -6.59 10.06 9.64
C VAL A 125 -6.84 11.57 9.75
N ASP A 126 -7.73 12.01 10.65
CA ASP A 126 -7.99 13.43 10.88
C ASP A 126 -6.72 14.16 11.36
N LYS A 127 -5.98 13.57 12.30
CA LYS A 127 -4.72 14.14 12.79
C LYS A 127 -3.70 14.26 11.66
N LEU A 128 -3.56 13.23 10.84
CA LEU A 128 -2.59 13.19 9.74
C LEU A 128 -2.93 14.23 8.66
N ASN A 129 -4.19 14.34 8.27
CA ASN A 129 -4.66 15.33 7.30
C ASN A 129 -4.51 16.77 7.82
N ASN A 130 -4.79 17.01 9.11
CA ASN A 130 -4.60 18.32 9.74
C ASN A 130 -3.11 18.68 9.97
N GLY A 131 -2.26 17.67 10.09
CA GLY A 131 -0.82 17.78 10.34
C GLY A 131 0.03 18.15 9.13
N ARG A 132 -0.57 18.68 8.05
CA ARG A 132 0.08 18.97 6.76
C ARG A 132 0.53 17.72 6.00
N SER A 133 -0.31 16.69 5.96
CA SER A 133 -0.10 15.62 4.98
C SER A 133 -0.05 16.20 3.56
N ARG A 134 0.94 15.79 2.77
CA ARG A 134 1.09 16.12 1.35
C ARG A 134 -0.11 15.65 0.54
N ILE A 135 -0.70 14.52 0.93
CA ILE A 135 -1.81 13.87 0.23
C ILE A 135 -2.92 13.56 1.24
N PRO A 136 -4.19 13.92 0.96
CA PRO A 136 -5.29 13.58 1.85
C PRO A 136 -5.49 12.06 1.89
N ILE A 137 -5.50 11.50 3.10
CA ILE A 137 -5.78 10.09 3.33
C ILE A 137 -7.24 9.91 3.71
N THR A 138 -7.86 8.84 3.22
CA THR A 138 -9.22 8.45 3.60
C THR A 138 -9.23 7.11 4.32
N LEU A 139 -10.17 6.95 5.26
CA LEU A 139 -10.52 5.66 5.83
C LEU A 139 -11.67 5.07 5.00
N GLU A 140 -11.51 3.85 4.52
CA GLU A 140 -12.59 3.08 3.91
C GLU A 140 -12.81 1.78 4.67
N GLU A 141 -14.07 1.35 4.76
CA GLU A 141 -14.44 0.13 5.48
C GLU A 141 -15.03 -0.94 4.55
N SER A 142 -14.99 -2.20 5.01
CA SER A 142 -15.64 -3.30 4.30
C SER A 142 -17.15 -3.11 4.16
N HIS A 143 -17.62 -2.65 3.00
CA HIS A 143 -19.04 -2.59 2.67
C HIS A 143 -19.57 -3.99 2.32
N ARG A 144 -19.78 -4.83 3.34
CA ARG A 144 -20.37 -6.15 3.18
C ARG A 144 -21.87 -5.97 2.91
N LEU A 145 -22.31 -6.29 1.68
CA LEU A 145 -23.73 -6.33 1.35
C LEU A 145 -24.43 -7.27 2.34
N THR A 146 -25.54 -6.81 2.90
CA THR A 146 -26.31 -7.52 3.93
C THR A 146 -26.67 -8.95 3.48
N ASP A 147 -26.41 -9.92 4.35
CA ASP A 147 -26.74 -11.35 4.30
C ASP A 147 -26.31 -12.19 3.08
N SER A 148 -25.51 -11.63 2.16
CA SER A 148 -24.99 -12.38 1.02
C SER A 148 -23.53 -12.80 1.22
N PRO A 149 -23.09 -13.94 0.63
CA PRO A 149 -21.68 -14.29 0.59
C PRO A 149 -20.82 -13.17 -0.02
N ILE A 150 -19.60 -13.02 0.49
CA ILE A 150 -18.66 -12.04 -0.07
C ILE A 150 -18.35 -12.42 -1.52
N ARG A 151 -18.57 -11.45 -2.42
CA ARG A 151 -18.15 -11.55 -3.81
C ARG A 151 -16.66 -11.22 -3.91
N LEU A 152 -15.86 -12.19 -4.35
CA LEU A 152 -14.42 -12.02 -4.54
C LEU A 152 -14.09 -11.18 -5.79
N ASP A 153 -14.99 -11.12 -6.77
CA ASP A 153 -14.89 -10.31 -7.99
C ASP A 153 -15.40 -8.87 -7.81
N SER A 154 -15.26 -8.31 -6.61
CA SER A 154 -15.90 -7.04 -6.23
C SER A 154 -14.93 -5.86 -6.16
N SER A 155 -15.52 -4.65 -6.11
CA SER A 155 -14.80 -3.41 -5.82
C SER A 155 -14.06 -3.47 -4.47
N LEU A 156 -14.53 -4.29 -3.53
CA LEU A 156 -13.92 -4.53 -2.21
C LEU A 156 -12.49 -5.07 -2.35
N MET A 157 -12.30 -6.16 -3.08
CA MET A 157 -10.97 -6.76 -3.26
C MET A 157 -10.02 -5.81 -3.98
N ARG A 158 -10.53 -5.04 -4.95
CA ARG A 158 -9.73 -3.99 -5.59
C ARG A 158 -9.30 -2.89 -4.60
N LYS A 159 -10.18 -2.48 -3.69
CA LYS A 159 -9.87 -1.50 -2.64
C LYS A 159 -8.82 -2.04 -1.66
N ILE A 160 -8.96 -3.30 -1.22
CA ILE A 160 -7.95 -3.98 -0.38
C ILE A 160 -6.60 -3.99 -1.07
N ARG A 161 -6.53 -4.42 -2.34
CA ARG A 161 -5.26 -4.47 -3.08
C ARG A 161 -4.63 -3.09 -3.25
N ASN A 162 -5.43 -2.08 -3.57
CA ASN A 162 -4.93 -0.75 -3.92
C ASN A 162 -4.74 0.18 -2.71
N SER A 163 -5.21 -0.15 -1.51
CA SER A 163 -5.02 0.71 -0.34
C SER A 163 -3.54 0.85 0.06
N LEU A 164 -3.17 1.96 0.70
CA LEU A 164 -1.84 2.12 1.31
C LEU A 164 -1.62 1.06 2.39
N LEU A 165 -2.62 0.93 3.26
CA LEU A 165 -2.61 0.07 4.42
C LEU A 165 -3.92 -0.72 4.51
N PHE A 166 -3.82 -1.97 4.92
CA PHE A 166 -4.94 -2.84 5.28
C PHE A 166 -4.88 -3.12 6.77
N VAL A 167 -5.96 -2.82 7.47
CA VAL A 167 -6.13 -3.05 8.90
C VAL A 167 -7.28 -4.03 9.08
N ALA A 168 -7.09 -5.08 9.87
CA ALA A 168 -8.12 -6.05 10.19
C ALA A 168 -8.35 -6.15 11.69
N ASP A 169 -9.62 -6.24 12.10
CA ASP A 169 -10.01 -6.68 13.43
C ASP A 169 -10.02 -8.21 13.49
N GLY A 170 -8.93 -8.77 14.01
CA GLY A 170 -8.74 -10.20 14.21
C GLY A 170 -9.17 -10.70 15.59
N THR A 171 -9.94 -9.94 16.36
CA THR A 171 -10.43 -10.38 17.67
C THR A 171 -11.29 -11.64 17.51
N PRO A 172 -11.07 -12.69 18.31
CA PRO A 172 -11.83 -13.92 18.18
C PRO A 172 -13.30 -13.72 18.56
N ILE A 173 -14.20 -14.37 17.81
CA ILE A 173 -15.65 -14.31 18.02
C ILE A 173 -16.15 -15.47 18.89
N PHE A 174 -15.50 -16.62 18.81
CA PHE A 174 -15.75 -17.78 19.66
C PHE A 174 -14.50 -18.65 19.75
N GLN A 175 -14.56 -19.69 20.57
CA GLN A 175 -13.54 -20.73 20.65
C GLN A 175 -14.15 -22.11 20.41
N ILE A 176 -13.34 -23.02 19.89
CA ILE A 176 -13.67 -24.44 19.77
C ILE A 176 -12.92 -25.17 20.89
N ASP A 177 -13.64 -26.03 21.62
CA ASP A 177 -13.06 -26.86 22.67
C ASP A 177 -11.93 -27.73 22.11
N GLY A 178 -10.81 -27.76 22.81
CA GLY A 178 -9.60 -28.45 22.39
C GLY A 178 -8.52 -28.41 23.47
N THR A 179 -7.35 -28.98 23.18
CA THR A 179 -6.19 -28.93 24.08
C THR A 179 -4.95 -28.51 23.28
N PRO A 180 -4.63 -27.20 23.19
CA PRO A 180 -5.34 -26.06 23.76
C PRO A 180 -6.64 -25.70 23.00
N PRO A 181 -7.57 -24.94 23.61
CA PRO A 181 -8.73 -24.38 22.91
C PRO A 181 -8.30 -23.55 21.70
N GLN A 182 -9.07 -23.61 20.61
CA GLN A 182 -8.75 -22.90 19.37
C GLN A 182 -9.67 -21.69 19.20
N LEU A 183 -9.07 -20.53 19.01
CA LEU A 183 -9.80 -19.30 18.78
C LEU A 183 -10.27 -19.22 17.33
N PHE A 184 -11.48 -18.70 17.12
CA PHE A 184 -12.05 -18.53 15.81
C PHE A 184 -12.33 -17.05 15.53
N PRO A 185 -11.53 -16.39 14.66
CA PRO A 185 -11.82 -15.04 14.19
C PRO A 185 -12.99 -15.01 13.21
N ASN A 186 -13.50 -13.81 12.94
CA ASN A 186 -14.59 -13.63 11.98
C ASN A 186 -14.20 -14.16 10.57
N PRO A 187 -14.95 -15.11 9.97
CA PRO A 187 -14.57 -15.72 8.69
C PRO A 187 -14.57 -14.73 7.52
N LYS A 188 -15.40 -13.68 7.55
CA LYS A 188 -15.38 -12.60 6.55
C LYS A 188 -14.09 -11.80 6.62
N VAL A 189 -13.64 -11.48 7.84
CA VAL A 189 -12.33 -10.83 8.07
C VAL A 189 -11.20 -11.74 7.61
N CYS A 190 -11.26 -13.04 7.89
CA CYS A 190 -10.24 -14.00 7.44
C CYS A 190 -10.09 -14.07 5.92
N VAL A 191 -11.19 -14.02 5.17
CA VAL A 191 -11.14 -14.00 3.71
C VAL A 191 -10.47 -12.71 3.21
N GLU A 192 -10.86 -11.56 3.76
CA GLU A 192 -10.29 -10.25 3.41
C GLU A 192 -8.79 -10.17 3.78
N LEU A 193 -8.41 -10.66 4.96
CA LEU A 193 -7.03 -10.76 5.42
C LEU A 193 -6.20 -11.72 4.57
N GLY A 194 -6.73 -12.90 4.25
CA GLY A 194 -6.07 -13.87 3.38
C GLY A 194 -5.80 -13.30 1.98
N TYR A 195 -6.76 -12.54 1.43
CA TYR A 195 -6.55 -11.82 0.18
C TYR A 195 -5.49 -10.71 0.32
N ALA A 196 -5.52 -9.95 1.42
CA ALA A 196 -4.51 -8.93 1.69
C ALA A 196 -3.09 -9.53 1.79
N LEU A 197 -2.93 -10.65 2.50
CA LEU A 197 -1.66 -11.39 2.63
C LEU A 197 -1.13 -11.87 1.27
N GLN A 198 -2.02 -12.18 0.33
CA GLN A 198 -1.65 -12.63 -1.01
C GLN A 198 -1.20 -11.48 -1.93
N CYS A 199 -1.78 -10.28 -1.79
CA CYS A 199 -1.58 -9.19 -2.75
C CYS A 199 -0.82 -7.97 -2.21
N LYS A 200 -0.58 -7.89 -0.90
CA LYS A 200 0.13 -6.76 -0.27
C LYS A 200 1.41 -7.23 0.41
N ARG A 201 2.33 -6.30 0.61
CA ARG A 201 3.55 -6.56 1.38
C ARG A 201 3.21 -6.66 2.88
N PRO A 202 3.94 -7.43 3.70
CA PRO A 202 3.65 -7.58 5.13
C PRO A 202 3.55 -6.26 5.90
N GLU A 203 4.34 -5.24 5.53
CA GLU A 203 4.35 -3.93 6.17
C GLU A 203 3.12 -3.07 5.82
N GLN A 204 2.28 -3.55 4.89
CA GLN A 204 1.01 -2.91 4.52
C GLN A 204 -0.19 -3.55 5.22
N ILE A 205 0.06 -4.48 6.15
CA ILE A 205 -0.95 -5.26 6.82
C ILE A 205 -0.79 -5.06 8.32
N LEU A 206 -1.90 -4.74 8.98
CA LEU A 206 -1.97 -4.61 10.42
C LEU A 206 -3.17 -5.41 10.95
N LEU A 207 -2.89 -6.40 11.79
CA LEU A 207 -3.90 -7.21 12.46
C LEU A 207 -4.03 -6.72 13.90
N ALA A 208 -5.12 -6.01 14.19
CA ALA A 208 -5.46 -5.59 15.54
C ALA A 208 -6.31 -6.68 16.20
N GLN A 209 -5.96 -7.08 17.42
CA GLN A 209 -6.65 -8.14 18.14
C GLN A 209 -6.78 -7.76 19.61
N MET A 210 -8.03 -7.71 20.07
CA MET A 210 -8.31 -7.61 21.48
C MET A 210 -8.07 -8.97 22.13
N ASP A 211 -7.24 -8.99 23.16
CA ASP A 211 -7.07 -10.16 24.02
C ASP A 211 -8.28 -10.27 24.95
N ARG A 212 -8.95 -11.42 24.88
CA ARG A 212 -10.26 -11.66 25.49
C ARG A 212 -10.10 -12.66 26.62
N ASP A 213 -10.16 -12.18 27.86
CA ASP A 213 -10.08 -13.02 29.06
C ASP A 213 -11.14 -14.12 29.09
N ASP A 214 -12.30 -13.89 28.45
CA ASP A 214 -13.40 -14.84 28.35
C ASP A 214 -13.19 -15.93 27.28
N LEU A 215 -12.21 -15.78 26.39
CA LEU A 215 -11.85 -16.72 25.33
C LEU A 215 -10.35 -17.04 25.36
N PRO A 216 -9.87 -17.86 26.33
CA PRO A 216 -8.49 -18.29 26.38
C PRO A 216 -8.23 -19.34 25.31
N GLY A 217 -7.23 -19.14 24.45
CA GLY A 217 -6.89 -20.15 23.46
C GLY A 217 -5.77 -19.74 22.51
N GLN A 218 -5.52 -20.60 21.54
CA GLN A 218 -4.54 -20.38 20.50
C GLN A 218 -5.21 -19.77 19.26
N PHE A 219 -4.66 -18.66 18.77
CA PHE A 219 -5.08 -18.05 17.51
C PHE A 219 -4.69 -18.95 16.32
N PRO A 220 -5.51 -19.06 15.25
CA PRO A 220 -5.35 -20.13 14.25
C PRO A 220 -4.18 -19.94 13.28
N PHE A 221 -3.53 -18.77 13.29
CA PHE A 221 -2.36 -18.46 12.49
C PHE A 221 -1.54 -17.36 13.18
N ASP A 222 -0.34 -17.09 12.66
CA ASP A 222 0.51 -16.02 13.18
C ASP A 222 0.93 -15.07 12.06
N LEU A 223 1.26 -13.84 12.45
CA LEU A 223 1.82 -12.81 11.57
C LEU A 223 3.09 -12.26 12.22
N PRO A 224 4.02 -11.68 11.43
CA PRO A 224 5.16 -10.97 12.00
C PRO A 224 4.72 -9.95 13.06
N ASN A 225 5.49 -9.84 14.15
CA ASN A 225 5.15 -8.94 15.26
C ASN A 225 4.93 -7.48 14.83
N SER A 226 5.59 -7.03 13.76
CA SER A 226 5.41 -5.69 13.18
C SER A 226 4.05 -5.46 12.50
N SER A 227 3.34 -6.53 12.19
CA SER A 227 2.05 -6.54 11.49
C SER A 227 0.90 -6.94 12.42
N ARG A 228 1.14 -6.99 13.74
CA ARG A 228 0.17 -7.44 14.75
C ARG A 228 0.15 -6.49 15.94
N VAL A 229 -1.04 -6.14 16.39
CA VAL A 229 -1.28 -5.34 17.60
C VAL A 229 -2.20 -6.12 18.52
N LEU A 230 -1.65 -6.61 19.61
CA LEU A 230 -2.40 -7.23 20.70
C LEU A 230 -2.71 -6.15 21.74
N PHE A 231 -3.95 -6.05 22.19
CA PHE A 231 -4.34 -5.07 23.19
C PHE A 231 -5.44 -5.61 24.12
N GLN A 232 -5.46 -5.17 25.37
CA GLN A 232 -6.56 -5.46 26.30
C GLN A 232 -7.41 -4.22 26.58
N THR A 233 -6.82 -3.03 26.49
CA THR A 233 -7.47 -1.77 26.85
C THR A 233 -7.43 -0.75 25.72
N LYS A 234 -8.39 0.19 25.71
CA LYS A 234 -8.42 1.29 24.74
C LYS A 234 -7.17 2.17 24.79
N THR A 235 -6.57 2.34 25.97
CA THR A 235 -5.34 3.12 26.16
C THR A 235 -4.14 2.44 25.50
N GLU A 236 -4.04 1.11 25.69
CA GLU A 236 -3.01 0.30 25.05
C GLU A 236 -3.18 0.27 23.54
N LEU A 237 -4.40 0.04 23.05
CA LEU A 237 -4.75 0.11 21.63
C LEU A 237 -4.28 1.43 21.03
N ARG A 238 -4.61 2.57 21.67
CA ARG A 238 -4.19 3.90 21.23
C ARG A 238 -2.67 3.98 21.08
N LYS A 239 -1.91 3.53 22.08
CA LYS A 239 -0.44 3.62 22.04
C LYS A 239 0.15 2.70 20.98
N LEU A 240 -0.20 1.41 21.00
CA LEU A 240 0.42 0.40 20.15
C LEU A 240 0.03 0.59 18.69
N MET A 241 -1.25 0.83 18.42
CA MET A 241 -1.75 0.98 17.06
C MET A 241 -1.26 2.30 16.42
N THR A 242 -1.22 3.42 17.15
CA THR A 242 -0.65 4.66 16.61
C THR A 242 0.83 4.47 16.25
N ASN A 243 1.63 3.84 17.11
CA ASN A 243 3.04 3.57 16.80
C ASN A 243 3.20 2.66 15.57
N ALA A 244 2.34 1.64 15.42
CA ALA A 244 2.36 0.75 14.27
C ALA A 244 1.96 1.50 12.97
N LEU A 245 0.91 2.32 13.03
CA LEU A 245 0.47 3.15 11.91
C LEU A 245 1.56 4.14 11.47
N ASP A 246 2.18 4.86 12.42
CA ASP A 246 3.27 5.78 12.14
C ASP A 246 4.44 5.06 11.43
N SER A 247 4.86 3.91 11.97
CA SER A 247 5.97 3.13 11.40
C SER A 247 5.66 2.58 10.00
N GLN A 248 4.45 2.06 9.78
CA GLN A 248 4.07 1.47 8.49
C GLN A 248 3.82 2.54 7.42
N LEU A 249 3.33 3.72 7.82
CA LEU A 249 3.05 4.82 6.90
C LEU A 249 4.26 5.73 6.62
N GLN A 250 5.29 5.70 7.48
CA GLN A 250 6.52 6.50 7.32
C GLN A 250 7.13 6.34 5.93
N ARG A 251 7.13 5.12 5.37
CA ARG A 251 7.71 4.82 4.05
C ARG A 251 7.06 5.58 2.88
N PHE A 252 5.84 6.07 3.06
CA PHE A 252 5.14 6.83 2.04
C PHE A 252 5.45 8.34 2.12
N ASN A 253 6.30 8.77 3.07
CA ASN A 253 6.72 10.16 3.25
C ASN A 253 5.55 11.16 3.13
N LEU A 254 4.47 10.85 3.84
CA LEU A 254 3.19 11.56 3.71
C LEU A 254 3.23 12.96 4.34
N VAL A 255 4.12 13.19 5.31
CA VAL A 255 4.25 14.47 6.03
C VAL A 255 5.45 15.24 5.45
N SER A 256 5.22 16.50 5.10
CA SER A 256 6.25 17.48 4.66
C SER A 256 7.01 18.09 5.82
#